data_AF-A0A518BH95-F1
#
_entry.id   AF-A0A518BH95-F1
#
_cell.length_a   1.000
_cell.length_b   1.000
_cell.length_c   1.000
_cell.angle_alpha   90.00
_cell.angle_beta   90.00
_cell.angle_gamma   90.00
#
_symmetry.space_group_name_H-M   'P 1'
#
loop_
_entity.id
_entity.type
_entity.pdbx_description
1 polymer ?
#
loop_
_entity_poly.entity_id
_entity_poly.type
_entity_poly.pdbx_seq_one_letter_code
_entity_poly.pdbx_strand_id
1 'polypeptide(L)'
;MRAANLDHEPQQSLAIQGQKSAEPMETLRIPLAAKQQYAKAHAEHYGEHDLLAALRDYEQVIVVYPESPEAHYARRQILCIVNRVVPEQELRLAQEALAENALALQDLQRERDAAAIANPS
;
A
#
# COMPACT_ATOMS: atom_id res chain seq x y z
N MET A 1 -41.33 65.15 23.19
CA MET A 1 -40.28 65.67 22.27
C MET A 1 -39.69 64.48 21.53
N ARG A 2 -39.92 64.39 20.21
CA ARG A 2 -38.90 64.55 19.14
C ARG A 2 -37.90 63.37 19.12
N ALA A 3 -38.03 62.47 18.13
CA ALA A 3 -37.28 62.50 16.85
C ALA A 3 -35.96 61.70 17.01
N ALA A 4 -35.39 60.97 16.06
CA ALA A 4 -35.63 60.78 14.63
C ALA A 4 -34.97 59.44 14.20
N ASN A 5 -35.38 58.96 13.02
CA ASN A 5 -34.62 58.05 12.16
C ASN A 5 -33.27 58.64 11.74
N LEU A 6 -32.43 57.81 11.09
CA LEU A 6 -31.50 58.07 9.95
C LEU A 6 -30.27 57.16 10.12
N ASP A 7 -30.18 56.03 9.40
CA ASP A 7 -29.65 55.88 8.03
C ASP A 7 -28.11 55.77 7.97
N HIS A 8 -27.58 54.55 7.79
CA HIS A 8 -26.57 54.25 6.75
C HIS A 8 -26.21 52.74 6.67
N GLU A 9 -26.73 52.09 5.62
CA GLU A 9 -26.09 51.04 4.82
C GLU A 9 -24.74 51.55 4.20
N PRO A 10 -23.98 50.80 3.37
CA PRO A 10 -23.61 49.39 3.35
C PRO A 10 -22.06 49.21 3.24
N GLN A 11 -21.54 47.99 3.37
CA GLN A 11 -20.27 47.60 2.71
C GLN A 11 -20.53 46.27 2.00
N GLN A 12 -21.06 46.29 0.77
CA GLN A 12 -20.31 46.22 -0.48
C GLN A 12 -19.25 45.11 -0.56
N SER A 13 -19.64 44.05 -1.27
CA SER A 13 -18.88 43.31 -2.29
C SER A 13 -17.39 43.05 -2.08
N LEU A 14 -17.03 41.77 -2.04
CA LEU A 14 -16.00 41.27 -2.95
C LEU A 14 -16.36 39.85 -3.42
N ALA A 15 -16.89 39.78 -4.64
CA ALA A 15 -16.91 38.54 -5.39
C ALA A 15 -15.44 38.12 -5.65
N ILE A 16 -15.04 36.95 -5.14
CA ILE A 16 -13.89 36.24 -5.68
C ILE A 16 -14.46 35.15 -6.60
N GLN A 17 -14.87 35.56 -7.79
CA GLN A 17 -14.75 34.68 -8.95
C GLN A 17 -13.27 34.73 -9.36
N GLY A 18 -12.52 33.72 -8.93
CA GLY A 18 -11.19 33.42 -9.40
C GLY A 18 -11.14 31.94 -9.71
N GLN A 19 -11.16 31.61 -10.99
CA GLN A 19 -11.03 30.26 -11.52
C GLN A 19 -9.83 29.57 -10.86
N LYS A 20 -10.07 28.53 -10.07
CA LYS A 20 -9.19 27.37 -10.15
C LYS A 20 -9.99 26.33 -10.90
N SER A 21 -9.77 26.31 -12.21
CA SER A 21 -10.06 25.16 -13.05
C SER A 21 -9.79 23.92 -12.20
N ALA A 22 -10.83 23.11 -12.02
CA ALA A 22 -10.66 21.74 -11.62
C ALA A 22 -9.80 21.11 -12.71
N GLU A 23 -8.48 21.19 -12.54
CA GLU A 23 -7.58 20.21 -13.11
C GLU A 23 -8.26 18.88 -12.77
N PRO A 24 -8.58 18.04 -13.77
CA PRO A 24 -9.10 16.73 -13.43
C PRO A 24 -8.05 16.15 -12.50
N MET A 25 -8.40 15.91 -11.24
CA MET A 25 -7.66 14.97 -10.43
C MET A 25 -7.59 13.77 -11.33
N GLU A 26 -6.41 13.54 -11.89
CA GLU A 26 -6.11 12.37 -12.67
C GLU A 26 -6.32 11.25 -11.66
N THR A 27 -7.56 10.78 -11.66
CA THR A 27 -8.06 9.78 -10.76
C THR A 27 -7.20 8.62 -11.17
N LEU A 28 -6.14 8.39 -10.40
CA LEU A 28 -5.17 7.35 -10.64
C LEU A 28 -6.02 6.14 -10.99
N ARG A 29 -6.04 5.80 -12.28
CA ARG A 29 -7.06 4.91 -12.82
C ARG A 29 -6.58 3.54 -12.42
N ILE A 30 -6.75 3.21 -11.14
CA ILE A 30 -6.32 1.94 -10.60
C ILE A 30 -7.15 0.91 -11.36
N PRO A 31 -6.51 0.05 -12.18
CA PRO A 31 -7.25 -0.84 -13.06
C PRO A 31 -8.27 -1.66 -12.27
N LEU A 32 -9.39 -2.01 -12.89
CA LEU A 32 -10.43 -2.80 -12.21
C LEU A 32 -9.85 -4.09 -11.60
N ALA A 33 -8.87 -4.70 -12.27
CA ALA A 33 -8.10 -5.83 -11.77
C ALA A 33 -7.39 -5.54 -10.43
N ALA A 34 -6.75 -4.38 -10.29
CA ALA A 34 -6.13 -3.95 -9.05
C ALA A 34 -7.15 -3.82 -7.91
N LYS A 35 -8.32 -3.24 -8.20
CA LYS A 35 -9.39 -3.09 -7.21
C LYS A 35 -9.93 -4.44 -6.75
N GLN A 36 -10.04 -5.40 -7.66
CA GLN A 36 -10.47 -6.76 -7.34
C GLN A 36 -9.42 -7.52 -6.52
N GLN A 37 -8.14 -7.42 -6.91
CA GLN A 37 -7.03 -8.02 -6.16
C GLN A 37 -6.92 -7.42 -4.75
N TYR A 38 -7.04 -6.11 -4.63
CA TYR A 38 -7.09 -5.44 -3.33
C TYR A 38 -8.30 -5.87 -2.50
N ALA A 39 -9.49 -5.97 -3.10
CA ALA A 39 -10.71 -6.39 -2.39
C ALA A 39 -10.59 -7.83 -1.84
N LYS A 40 -9.96 -8.74 -2.59
CA LYS A 40 -9.64 -10.09 -2.11
C LYS A 40 -8.70 -10.03 -0.90
N ALA A 41 -7.57 -9.32 -1.01
CA ALA A 41 -6.61 -9.15 0.08
C ALA A 41 -7.26 -8.56 1.34
N HIS A 42 -8.16 -7.58 1.16
CA HIS A 42 -8.90 -6.96 2.24
C HIS A 42 -9.89 -7.92 2.92
N ALA A 43 -10.55 -8.79 2.15
CA ALA A 43 -11.45 -9.79 2.70
C ALA A 43 -10.70 -10.85 3.53
N GLU A 44 -9.51 -11.28 3.07
CA GLU A 44 -8.65 -12.19 3.84
C GLU A 44 -8.16 -11.55 5.14
N HIS A 45 -7.78 -10.26 5.11
CA HIS A 45 -7.28 -9.53 6.28
C HIS A 45 -8.36 -9.30 7.34
N TYR A 46 -9.51 -8.75 6.97
CA TYR A 46 -10.53 -8.29 7.93
C TYR A 46 -11.75 -9.21 8.04
N GLY A 47 -11.99 -10.08 7.06
CA GLY A 47 -13.06 -11.07 7.09
C GLY A 47 -12.60 -12.37 7.76
N GLU A 48 -11.61 -13.01 7.14
CA GLU A 48 -11.13 -14.33 7.56
C GLU A 48 -10.02 -14.26 8.63
N HIS A 49 -9.42 -13.08 8.82
CA HIS A 49 -8.24 -12.87 9.68
C HIS A 49 -7.04 -13.75 9.32
N ASP A 50 -6.95 -14.18 8.06
CA ASP A 50 -5.79 -14.88 7.54
C ASP A 50 -4.73 -13.87 7.11
N LEU A 51 -3.93 -13.43 8.10
CA LEU A 51 -2.90 -12.43 7.92
C LEU A 51 -1.80 -12.89 6.94
N LEU A 52 -1.54 -14.19 6.83
CA LEU A 52 -0.54 -14.75 5.94
C LEU A 52 -1.03 -14.74 4.48
N ALA A 53 -2.27 -15.18 4.24
CA ALA A 53 -2.88 -15.08 2.92
C ALA A 53 -2.98 -13.61 2.46
N ALA A 54 -3.49 -12.74 3.34
CA ALA A 54 -3.60 -11.32 3.05
C ALA A 54 -2.25 -10.67 2.74
N LEU A 55 -1.18 -11.01 3.48
CA LEU A 55 0.16 -10.49 3.19
C LEU A 55 0.64 -10.89 1.80
N ARG A 56 0.48 -12.16 1.41
CA ARG A 56 0.86 -12.65 0.07
C ARG A 56 0.07 -11.97 -1.03
N ASP A 57 -1.22 -11.72 -0.79
CA ASP A 57 -2.09 -11.04 -1.74
C ASP A 57 -1.71 -9.56 -1.88
N TYR A 58 -1.44 -8.85 -0.78
CA TYR A 58 -0.96 -7.46 -0.85
C TYR A 58 0.41 -7.35 -1.52
N GLU A 59 1.33 -8.30 -1.32
CA GLU A 59 2.61 -8.31 -2.01
C GLU A 59 2.47 -8.50 -3.52
N GLN A 60 1.54 -9.34 -3.97
CA GLN A 60 1.21 -9.45 -5.40
C GLN A 60 0.63 -8.14 -5.95
N VAL A 61 -0.27 -7.49 -5.21
CA VAL A 61 -0.81 -6.17 -5.59
C VAL A 61 0.33 -5.16 -5.73
N ILE A 62 1.29 -5.12 -4.82
CA ILE A 62 2.44 -4.20 -4.88
C ILE A 62 3.34 -4.51 -6.07
N VAL A 63 3.57 -5.78 -6.42
CA VAL A 63 4.36 -6.16 -7.60
C VAL A 63 3.72 -5.62 -8.89
N VAL A 64 2.40 -5.71 -9.01
CA VAL A 64 1.66 -5.26 -10.21
C VAL A 64 1.40 -3.74 -10.18
N TYR A 65 1.21 -3.17 -8.99
CA TYR A 65 0.85 -1.77 -8.74
C TYR A 65 1.76 -1.18 -7.64
N PRO A 66 3.03 -0.90 -7.97
CA PRO A 66 4.04 -0.49 -6.99
C PRO A 66 3.70 0.82 -6.27
N GLU A 67 2.89 1.67 -6.89
CA GLU A 67 2.48 2.97 -6.35
C GLU A 67 1.16 2.90 -5.56
N SER A 68 0.60 1.72 -5.25
CA SER A 68 -0.66 1.63 -4.48
C SER A 68 -0.43 1.97 -3.00
N PRO A 69 -0.82 3.17 -2.52
CA PRO A 69 -0.62 3.53 -1.12
C PRO A 69 -1.41 2.63 -0.17
N GLU A 70 -2.58 2.14 -0.59
CA GLU A 70 -3.44 1.27 0.21
C GLU A 70 -2.80 -0.10 0.45
N ALA A 71 -2.20 -0.71 -0.58
CA ALA A 71 -1.53 -2.00 -0.45
C ALA A 71 -0.29 -1.89 0.46
N HIS A 72 0.50 -0.83 0.31
CA HIS A 72 1.63 -0.55 1.21
C HIS A 72 1.20 -0.32 2.65
N TYR A 73 0.10 0.41 2.87
CA TYR A 73 -0.45 0.65 4.20
C TYR A 73 -0.95 -0.64 4.85
N ALA A 74 -1.71 -1.45 4.12
CA ALA A 74 -2.21 -2.73 4.62
C ALA A 74 -1.08 -3.72 4.93
N ARG A 75 -0.07 -3.84 4.06
CA ARG A 75 1.14 -4.62 4.32
C ARG A 75 1.82 -4.18 5.62
N ARG A 76 1.98 -2.87 5.83
CA ARG A 76 2.59 -2.33 7.05
C ARG A 76 1.77 -2.68 8.30
N GLN A 77 0.44 -2.61 8.24
CA GLN A 77 -0.42 -3.01 9.37
C GLN A 77 -0.20 -4.48 9.75
N ILE A 78 -0.20 -5.38 8.76
CA ILE A 78 0.02 -6.81 9.01
C ILE A 78 1.39 -7.04 9.67
N LEU A 79 2.44 -6.39 9.17
CA LEU A 79 3.78 -6.50 9.78
C LEU A 79 3.82 -5.95 11.22
N CYS A 80 3.09 -4.86 11.51
CA CYS A 80 2.97 -4.36 12.87
C CYS A 80 2.25 -5.34 13.80
N ILE A 81 1.22 -6.05 13.31
CA ILE A 81 0.52 -7.09 14.07
C ILE A 81 1.48 -8.24 14.36
N VAL A 82 2.15 -8.78 13.34
CA VAL A 82 3.13 -9.88 13.47
C VAL A 82 4.20 -9.52 14.50
N ASN A 83 4.83 -8.35 14.39
CA ASN A 83 5.85 -7.88 15.33
C ASN A 83 5.34 -7.72 16.77
N ARG A 84 4.03 -7.57 16.96
CA ARG A 84 3.43 -7.41 18.29
C ARG A 84 2.99 -8.73 18.92
N VAL A 85 2.59 -9.71 18.11
CA VAL A 85 2.02 -10.98 18.60
C VAL A 85 3.02 -12.13 18.59
N VAL A 86 4.03 -12.08 17.72
CA VAL A 86 5.09 -13.09 17.65
C VAL A 86 6.20 -12.69 18.62
N PRO A 87 6.65 -13.59 19.52
CA PRO A 87 7.79 -13.32 20.38
C PRO A 87 9.04 -12.96 19.55
N GLU A 88 9.78 -11.93 19.97
CA GLU A 88 10.94 -11.40 19.23
C GLU A 88 11.97 -12.50 18.90
N GLN A 89 12.23 -13.39 19.86
CA GLN A 89 13.17 -14.50 19.68
C GLN A 89 12.71 -15.51 18.62
N GLU A 90 11.40 -15.81 18.55
CA GLU A 90 10.83 -16.71 17.55
C GLU A 90 10.87 -16.07 16.17
N LEU A 91 10.52 -14.78 16.07
CA LEU A 91 10.59 -14.02 14.82
C LEU A 91 12.02 -13.97 14.28
N ARG A 92 13.00 -13.71 15.15
CA ARG A 92 14.41 -13.69 14.78
C ARG A 92 14.89 -15.04 14.26
N LEU A 93 14.60 -16.14 14.95
CA LEU A 93 14.97 -17.48 14.51
C LEU A 93 14.36 -17.85 13.17
N ALA A 94 13.09 -17.46 12.94
CA ALA A 94 12.43 -17.68 11.65
C ALA A 94 13.09 -16.88 10.52
N GLN A 95 13.51 -15.64 10.79
CA GLN A 95 14.23 -14.81 9.82
C GLN A 95 15.63 -15.38 9.50
N GLU A 96 16.36 -15.85 10.51
CA GLU A 96 17.66 -16.52 10.35
C GLU A 96 17.52 -17.77 9.47
N ALA A 97 16.57 -18.65 9.79
CA ALA A 97 16.31 -19.87 9.00
C ALA A 97 15.89 -19.56 7.56
N LEU A 98 15.09 -18.53 7.33
CA LEU A 98 14.72 -18.11 5.97
C LEU A 98 15.93 -17.61 5.18
N ALA A 99 16.82 -16.84 5.81
CA ALA A 99 18.03 -16.34 5.18
C ALA A 99 19.01 -17.47 4.82
N GLU A 100 19.20 -18.43 5.72
CA GLU A 100 20.02 -19.63 5.46
C GLU A 100 19.50 -20.41 4.25
N ASN A 101 18.18 -20.66 4.19
CA ASN A 101 17.56 -21.35 3.06
C ASN A 101 17.72 -20.58 1.74
N ALA A 102 17.57 -19.25 1.76
CA ALA A 102 17.72 -18.41 0.58
C ALA A 102 19.16 -18.45 0.03
N LEU A 103 20.16 -18.42 0.91
CA LEU A 103 21.56 -18.54 0.54
C LEU A 103 21.86 -19.92 -0.06
N ALA A 104 21.37 -21.00 0.56
CA ALA A 104 21.56 -22.35 0.05
C ALA A 104 20.94 -22.53 -1.36
N LEU A 105 19.74 -21.99 -1.60
CA LEU A 105 19.12 -22.01 -2.92
C LEU A 105 19.93 -21.22 -3.96
N GLN A 106 20.53 -20.09 -3.56
CA GLN A 106 21.38 -19.30 -4.44
C GLN A 106 22.66 -20.06 -4.82
N ASP A 107 23.27 -20.77 -3.87
CA ASP A 107 24.46 -21.59 -4.11
C ASP A 107 24.15 -22.73 -5.10
N LEU A 108 23.05 -23.46 -4.90
CA LEU A 108 22.59 -24.50 -5.82
C LEU A 108 22.32 -23.96 -7.23
N GLN A 109 21.71 -22.78 -7.32
CA GLN A 109 21.48 -22.11 -8.60
C GLN A 109 22.81 -21.77 -9.28
N ARG A 110 23.80 -21.23 -8.55
CA ARG A 110 25.13 -20.92 -9.09
C ARG A 110 25.84 -22.17 -9.59
N GLU A 111 25.75 -23.29 -8.87
CA GLU A 111 26.31 -24.57 -9.29
C GLU A 111 25.66 -25.08 -10.59
N ARG A 112 24.33 -25.01 -10.68
CA ARG A 112 23.58 -25.40 -11.88
C ARG A 112 23.96 -24.54 -13.08
N ASP A 113 24.07 -23.23 -12.89
CA ASP A 113 24.41 -22.30 -13.96
C ASP A 113 25.86 -22.50 -14.41
N ALA A 114 26.79 -22.76 -13.49
CA ALA A 114 28.18 -23.11 -13.81
C ALA A 114 28.27 -24.43 -14.59
N ALA A 115 27.48 -25.45 -14.22
CA ALA A 115 27.42 -26.72 -14.93
C ALA A 115 26.84 -26.58 -16.36
N ALA A 116 25.83 -25.72 -16.54
CA ALA A 116 25.25 -25.43 -17.84
C ALA A 116 26.24 -24.70 -18.78
N ILE A 117 27.09 -23.83 -18.24
CA ILE A 117 28.17 -23.17 -18.99
C ILE A 117 29.28 -24.17 -19.35
N ALA A 118 29.62 -25.08 -18.45
CA ALA A 118 30.68 -26.06 -18.66
C ALA A 118 30.31 -27.17 -19.66
N ASN A 119 29.01 -27.42 -19.88
CA ASN A 119 28.53 -28.44 -20.80
C ASN A 119 27.40 -27.89 -21.70
N PRO A 120 27.71 -26.99 -22.64
CA PRO A 120 26.72 -26.48 -23.58
C PRO A 120 26.39 -27.57 -24.60
N SER A 121 25.10 -27.94 -24.68
CA SER A 121 24.56 -28.90 -25.64
C SER A 121 24.91 -28.57 -27.10
#